data_AF-A0A843ILG2-F1
#
_entry.id   AF-A0A843ILG2-F1
#
_cell.length_a   1.000
_cell.length_b   1.000
_cell.length_c   1.000
_cell.angle_alpha   90.00
_cell.angle_beta   90.00
_cell.angle_gamma   90.00
#
_symmetry.space_group_name_H-M   'P 1'
#
loop_
_entity.id
_entity.type
_entity.pdbx_description
1 polymer ?
#
loop_
_entity_poly.entity_id
_entity_poly.type
_entity_poly.pdbx_seq_one_letter_code
_entity_poly.pdbx_strand_id
1 'polypeptide(L)'
;MNIIEKDTNAQRVFLSENSIDVVEILQNHYPYICDSIKKEEFILKYHECNLFKELVFDNKVVGFCTYDFSREFITAALNNIYVLPEYRGNGLFLSEILKTMEEHNKPSIMEPTRLVVELLIKYGFASKINDDIVASALEFVVPGDHVLSNTDYDNEELSTHFYDLSVCSSIHILDANKKHIAYSAPLNYDIMHYGCLKEIDGEYIDGIIEFFGDNDVEIMNSVLKLEENLPIKNYTLEEVIGDDDNFSVYIESLIDDAHVTHSKALEIKQQIKEEYGAGMILNESLMIRLAYLFNENPLPSITSHEETCPYCNMPIDDHDRFCHFCGINLEYDPNKMEEYLFNSLNTHKSEFEEDIRFVAYKFLKLIEEKIELEYSIYTIENNYNVNWKTLNVFLMKNNYFVDNDITDEGHEFLDNHPLNFWEKYHMDIVDYTDFENYFYEHADLNPIEICLNYLKQFDDDEFILEIMQNIENN
;
A
#
# COMPACT_ATOMS: atom_id res chain seq x y z
N MET A 1 -20.81 -21.49 6.41
CA MET A 1 -20.22 -20.36 7.14
C MET A 1 -18.75 -20.70 7.31
N ASN A 2 -17.88 -20.18 6.43
CA ASN A 2 -16.44 -20.36 6.56
C ASN A 2 -15.91 -19.19 7.39
N ILE A 3 -16.07 -19.29 8.71
CA ILE A 3 -15.41 -18.38 9.65
C ILE A 3 -13.95 -18.87 9.72
N ILE A 4 -13.02 -18.04 9.29
CA ILE A 4 -11.60 -18.33 9.46
C ILE A 4 -11.22 -17.89 10.87
N GLU A 5 -11.11 -18.85 11.78
CA GLU A 5 -10.54 -18.63 13.12
C GLU A 5 -9.01 -18.60 13.00
N LYS A 6 -8.40 -17.40 13.04
CA LYS A 6 -6.96 -17.28 13.27
C LYS A 6 -6.72 -17.13 14.77
N ASP A 7 -6.42 -18.23 15.44
CA ASP A 7 -5.77 -18.24 16.75
C ASP A 7 -4.29 -17.85 16.55
N THR A 8 -4.03 -16.54 16.44
CA THR A 8 -2.71 -16.07 16.85
C THR A 8 -2.67 -16.25 18.37
N ASN A 9 -1.57 -16.71 18.97
CA ASN A 9 -1.48 -17.11 20.40
C ASN A 9 -1.91 -16.03 21.45
N ALA A 10 -2.49 -14.90 21.06
CA ALA A 10 -2.96 -13.80 21.91
C ALA A 10 -4.38 -13.26 21.64
N GLN A 11 -5.00 -13.48 20.45
CA GLN A 11 -6.32 -12.90 20.11
C GLN A 11 -7.07 -13.76 19.08
N ARG A 12 -8.41 -13.85 19.20
CA ARG A 12 -9.30 -14.38 18.16
C ARG A 12 -9.82 -13.30 17.23
N VAL A 13 -9.95 -13.69 15.97
CA VAL A 13 -10.52 -12.87 14.90
C VAL A 13 -11.57 -13.70 14.18
N PHE A 14 -12.74 -13.10 13.94
CA PHE A 14 -13.80 -13.68 13.13
C PHE A 14 -13.90 -12.86 11.84
N LEU A 15 -13.70 -13.51 10.70
CA LEU A 15 -13.72 -12.88 9.38
C LEU A 15 -14.68 -13.63 8.45
N SER A 16 -15.50 -12.89 7.71
CA SER A 16 -16.45 -13.43 6.73
C SER A 16 -16.64 -12.45 5.57
N GLU A 17 -16.78 -12.98 4.36
CA GLU A 17 -17.16 -12.21 3.16
C GLU A 17 -18.64 -11.80 3.19
N ASN A 18 -19.46 -12.51 3.97
CA ASN A 18 -20.83 -12.12 4.30
C ASN A 18 -20.86 -11.40 5.65
N SER A 19 -22.00 -10.78 5.99
CA SER A 19 -22.17 -10.19 7.31
C SER A 19 -22.15 -11.20 8.46
N ILE A 20 -21.58 -10.76 9.58
CA ILE A 20 -21.48 -11.44 10.86
C ILE A 20 -22.34 -10.68 11.87
N ASP A 21 -23.23 -11.39 12.57
CA ASP A 21 -23.99 -10.81 13.68
C ASP A 21 -23.10 -10.63 14.92
N VAL A 22 -22.84 -9.36 15.25
CA VAL A 22 -22.00 -8.95 16.39
C VAL A 22 -22.63 -9.39 17.71
N VAL A 23 -23.96 -9.29 17.82
CA VAL A 23 -24.69 -9.64 19.05
C VAL A 23 -24.64 -11.16 19.27
N GLU A 24 -24.75 -11.96 18.22
CA GLU A 24 -24.61 -13.41 18.29
C GLU A 24 -23.22 -13.81 18.83
N ILE A 25 -22.14 -13.22 18.29
CA ILE A 25 -20.77 -13.48 18.79
C ILE A 25 -20.65 -13.13 20.27
N LEU A 26 -21.10 -11.93 20.66
CA LEU A 26 -21.00 -11.49 22.05
C LEU A 26 -21.80 -12.37 23.00
N GLN A 27 -22.99 -12.82 22.61
CA GLN A 27 -23.82 -13.70 23.43
C GLN A 27 -23.21 -15.11 23.57
N ASN A 28 -22.63 -15.65 22.50
CA ASN A 28 -22.08 -17.01 22.49
C ASN A 28 -20.72 -17.09 23.17
N HIS A 29 -19.86 -16.09 22.99
CA HIS A 29 -18.46 -16.14 23.40
C HIS A 29 -18.12 -15.21 24.56
N TYR A 30 -18.80 -14.06 24.70
CA TYR A 30 -18.47 -13.03 25.70
C TYR A 30 -19.69 -12.49 26.49
N PRO A 31 -20.47 -13.35 27.19
CA PRO A 31 -21.69 -12.91 27.91
C PRO A 31 -21.48 -11.75 28.88
N TYR A 32 -20.31 -11.68 29.52
CA TYR A 32 -19.96 -10.61 30.46
C TYR A 32 -19.78 -9.24 29.78
N ILE A 33 -19.37 -9.21 28.52
CA ILE A 33 -19.31 -7.98 27.72
C ILE A 33 -20.73 -7.52 27.37
N CYS A 34 -21.61 -8.46 26.96
CA CYS A 34 -23.03 -8.16 26.75
C CYS A 34 -23.69 -7.55 28.01
N ASP A 35 -23.43 -8.13 29.18
CA ASP A 35 -24.00 -7.64 30.44
C ASP A 35 -23.51 -6.23 30.76
N SER A 36 -22.23 -5.94 30.48
CA SER A 36 -21.66 -4.60 30.67
C SER A 36 -22.24 -3.58 29.69
N ILE A 37 -22.37 -3.92 28.40
CA ILE A 37 -23.06 -3.09 27.40
C ILE A 37 -24.47 -2.72 27.86
N LYS A 38 -25.26 -3.71 28.31
CA LYS A 38 -26.62 -3.47 28.80
C LYS A 38 -26.64 -2.58 30.04
N LYS A 39 -25.70 -2.78 30.97
CA LYS A 39 -25.60 -2.00 32.21
C LYS A 39 -25.24 -0.54 31.95
N GLU A 40 -24.42 -0.29 30.95
CA GLU A 40 -24.04 1.07 30.53
C GLU A 40 -25.03 1.70 29.57
N GLU A 41 -26.09 0.98 29.18
CA GLU A 41 -27.00 1.40 28.11
C GLU A 41 -26.25 1.75 26.82
N PHE A 42 -25.11 1.08 26.58
CA PHE A 42 -24.31 1.29 25.38
C PHE A 42 -25.09 0.80 24.17
N ILE A 43 -25.23 1.68 23.17
CA ILE A 43 -25.93 1.37 21.94
C ILE A 43 -24.91 0.88 20.92
N LEU A 44 -25.00 -0.39 20.56
CA LEU A 44 -24.27 -0.93 19.42
C LEU A 44 -24.84 -0.27 18.16
N LYS A 45 -23.99 0.41 17.39
CA LYS A 45 -24.43 1.17 16.22
C LYS A 45 -24.74 0.23 15.06
N TYR A 46 -23.83 -0.71 14.84
CA TYR A 46 -23.91 -1.67 13.74
C TYR A 46 -23.99 -3.09 14.29
N HIS A 47 -25.07 -3.78 13.98
CA HIS A 47 -25.31 -5.16 14.42
C HIS A 47 -24.61 -6.19 13.53
N GLU A 48 -24.23 -5.79 12.32
CA GLU A 48 -23.57 -6.61 11.32
C GLU A 48 -22.17 -6.04 11.02
N CYS A 49 -21.22 -6.90 10.67
CA CYS A 49 -19.87 -6.53 10.24
C CYS A 49 -19.22 -7.63 9.38
N ASN A 50 -18.11 -7.34 8.72
CA ASN A 50 -17.29 -8.37 8.03
C ASN A 50 -16.17 -8.93 8.91
N LEU A 51 -15.69 -8.12 9.87
CA LEU A 51 -14.56 -8.43 10.71
C LEU A 51 -14.87 -8.08 12.17
N PHE A 52 -14.76 -9.07 13.05
CA PHE A 52 -14.82 -8.90 14.51
C PHE A 52 -13.46 -9.26 15.12
N LYS A 53 -12.89 -8.36 15.91
CA LYS A 53 -11.62 -8.57 16.61
C LYS A 53 -11.80 -8.44 18.12
N GLU A 54 -11.20 -9.37 18.87
CA GLU A 54 -11.09 -9.25 20.32
C GLU A 54 -10.11 -8.14 20.72
N LEU A 55 -10.45 -7.36 21.75
CA LEU A 55 -9.51 -6.48 22.44
C LEU A 55 -9.02 -7.18 23.71
N VAL A 56 -7.72 -7.45 23.80
CA VAL A 56 -7.12 -8.26 24.87
C VAL A 56 -6.20 -7.40 25.75
N PHE A 57 -6.33 -7.54 27.07
CA PHE A 57 -5.45 -6.93 28.06
C PHE A 57 -5.11 -7.95 29.15
N ASP A 58 -3.83 -8.14 29.46
CA ASP A 58 -3.34 -9.15 30.42
C ASP A 58 -3.93 -10.56 30.16
N ASN A 59 -3.90 -11.01 28.90
CA ASN A 59 -4.45 -12.31 28.45
C ASN A 59 -5.94 -12.52 28.73
N LYS A 60 -6.70 -11.43 28.91
CA LYS A 60 -8.15 -11.45 29.05
C LYS A 60 -8.78 -10.62 27.95
N VAL A 61 -9.84 -11.15 27.34
CA VAL A 61 -10.69 -10.38 26.41
C VAL A 61 -11.49 -9.36 27.22
N VAL A 62 -11.26 -8.08 26.95
CA VAL A 62 -11.82 -6.95 27.72
C VAL A 62 -12.67 -6.02 26.86
N GLY A 63 -12.84 -6.35 25.60
CA GLY A 63 -13.58 -5.55 24.63
C GLY A 63 -13.56 -6.19 23.26
N PHE A 64 -14.06 -5.45 22.29
CA PHE A 64 -14.02 -5.82 20.87
C PHE A 64 -14.03 -4.57 20.00
N CYS A 65 -13.63 -4.76 18.75
CA CYS A 65 -13.89 -3.84 17.66
C CYS A 65 -14.46 -4.60 16.46
N THR A 66 -15.21 -3.90 15.63
CA THR A 66 -15.76 -4.45 14.40
C THR A 66 -15.51 -3.53 13.23
N TYR A 67 -15.27 -4.11 12.06
CA TYR A 67 -15.03 -3.37 10.84
C TYR A 67 -15.93 -3.86 9.72
N ASP A 68 -16.38 -2.91 8.90
CA ASP A 68 -16.71 -3.21 7.51
C ASP A 68 -15.40 -3.23 6.74
N PHE A 69 -15.12 -4.39 6.16
CA PHE A 69 -13.83 -4.70 5.58
C PHE A 69 -14.05 -5.14 4.14
N SER A 70 -13.50 -4.35 3.21
CA SER A 70 -13.42 -4.77 1.83
C SER A 70 -12.04 -5.38 1.59
N ARG A 71 -12.02 -6.70 1.35
CA ARG A 71 -10.81 -7.35 0.82
C ARG A 71 -10.42 -6.79 -0.54
N GLU A 72 -11.41 -6.37 -1.32
CA GLU A 72 -11.20 -5.89 -2.69
C GLU A 72 -10.41 -4.58 -2.72
N PHE A 73 -10.62 -3.70 -1.73
CA PHE A 73 -9.93 -2.41 -1.66
C PHE A 73 -8.91 -2.33 -0.50
N ILE A 74 -8.78 -3.39 0.30
CA ILE A 74 -7.97 -3.41 1.54
C ILE A 74 -8.33 -2.19 2.41
N THR A 75 -9.61 -1.85 2.47
CA THR A 75 -10.14 -0.76 3.29
C THR A 75 -10.83 -1.34 4.51
N ALA A 76 -10.65 -0.67 5.64
CA ALA A 76 -11.27 -1.04 6.91
C ALA A 76 -11.94 0.20 7.51
N ALA A 77 -13.27 0.16 7.60
CA ALA A 77 -14.05 1.16 8.31
C ALA A 77 -14.34 0.65 9.72
N LEU A 78 -13.92 1.37 10.76
CA LEU A 78 -14.21 1.00 12.15
C LEU A 78 -15.67 1.37 12.49
N ASN A 79 -16.50 0.36 12.74
CA ASN A 79 -17.94 0.54 12.98
C ASN A 79 -18.30 0.61 14.45
N ASN A 80 -17.75 -0.34 15.23
CA ASN A 80 -17.96 -0.41 16.67
C ASN A 80 -16.63 -0.60 17.36
N ILE A 81 -16.49 0.04 18.52
CA ILE A 81 -15.46 -0.28 19.49
C ILE A 81 -16.06 -0.19 20.89
N TYR A 82 -15.83 -1.23 21.68
CA TYR A 82 -16.27 -1.27 23.06
C TYR A 82 -15.17 -1.86 23.94
N VAL A 83 -14.90 -1.17 25.04
CA VAL A 83 -13.98 -1.61 26.10
C VAL A 83 -14.72 -1.56 27.42
N LEU A 84 -14.61 -2.63 28.19
CA LEU A 84 -15.14 -2.71 29.55
C LEU A 84 -14.67 -1.52 30.40
N PRO A 85 -15.55 -0.90 31.22
CA PRO A 85 -15.26 0.34 31.94
C PRO A 85 -13.94 0.34 32.71
N GLU A 86 -13.66 -0.74 33.44
CA GLU A 86 -12.48 -0.87 34.28
C GLU A 86 -11.16 -1.02 33.50
N TYR A 87 -11.23 -1.27 32.18
CA TYR A 87 -10.08 -1.34 31.29
C TYR A 87 -9.91 -0.11 30.39
N ARG A 88 -10.84 0.86 30.44
CA ARG A 88 -10.71 2.12 29.70
C ARG A 88 -9.50 2.92 30.22
N GLY A 89 -8.77 3.54 29.29
CA GLY A 89 -7.55 4.30 29.60
C GLY A 89 -6.24 3.52 29.47
N ASN A 90 -6.30 2.20 29.25
CA ASN A 90 -5.11 1.37 28.99
C ASN A 90 -4.61 1.43 27.53
N GLY A 91 -4.96 2.47 26.78
CA GLY A 91 -4.48 2.66 25.40
C GLY A 91 -5.00 1.66 24.35
N LEU A 92 -6.01 0.83 24.68
CA LEU A 92 -6.53 -0.21 23.77
C LEU A 92 -7.04 0.33 22.43
N PHE A 93 -7.73 1.48 22.44
CA PHE A 93 -8.16 2.15 21.20
C PHE A 93 -6.96 2.52 20.31
N LEU A 94 -5.94 3.15 20.89
CA LEU A 94 -4.73 3.54 20.16
C LEU A 94 -4.02 2.31 19.58
N SER A 95 -3.86 1.27 20.41
CA SER A 95 -3.22 0.02 19.99
C SER A 95 -3.94 -0.62 18.82
N GLU A 96 -5.27 -0.61 18.81
CA GLU A 96 -6.04 -1.21 17.73
C GLU A 96 -5.95 -0.39 16.43
N ILE A 97 -6.04 0.95 16.52
CA ILE A 97 -5.89 1.82 15.35
C ILE A 97 -4.49 1.67 14.73
N LEU A 98 -3.43 1.69 15.54
CA LEU A 98 -2.06 1.48 15.08
C LEU A 98 -1.89 0.13 14.41
N LYS A 99 -2.36 -0.94 15.06
CA LYS A 99 -2.31 -2.29 14.51
C LYS A 99 -3.09 -2.38 13.19
N THR A 100 -4.23 -1.71 13.09
CA THR A 100 -5.01 -1.65 11.85
C THR A 100 -4.24 -0.95 10.74
N MET A 101 -3.54 0.16 11.01
CA MET A 101 -2.68 0.86 10.02
C MET A 101 -1.43 0.07 9.62
N GLU A 102 -0.94 -0.82 10.49
CA GLU A 102 0.17 -1.72 10.19
C GLU A 102 -0.28 -2.92 9.33
N GLU A 103 -1.46 -3.48 9.63
CA GLU A 103 -2.02 -4.68 8.98
C GLU A 103 -2.80 -4.36 7.69
N HIS A 104 -3.39 -3.17 7.63
CA HIS A 104 -4.30 -2.71 6.60
C HIS A 104 -3.98 -1.25 6.28
N ASN A 105 -4.44 -0.74 5.13
CA ASN A 105 -4.25 0.67 4.79
C ASN A 105 -4.90 1.59 5.85
N LYS A 106 -4.71 2.91 5.70
CA LYS A 106 -5.34 3.97 6.49
C LYS A 106 -6.84 3.65 6.76
N PRO A 107 -7.23 3.35 8.01
CA PRO A 107 -8.62 3.01 8.31
C PRO A 107 -9.50 4.26 8.33
N SER A 108 -10.77 4.11 7.99
CA SER A 108 -11.79 5.11 8.23
C SER A 108 -12.57 4.78 9.50
N ILE A 109 -13.34 5.75 10.03
CA ILE A 109 -14.18 5.56 11.21
C ILE A 109 -15.62 5.89 10.82
N MET A 110 -16.50 4.90 10.95
CA MET A 110 -17.91 5.10 10.63
C MET A 110 -18.63 5.79 11.79
N GLU A 111 -19.27 6.92 11.47
CA GLU A 111 -20.03 7.79 12.37
C GLU A 111 -19.35 7.95 13.75
N PRO A 112 -18.20 8.62 13.84
CA PRO A 112 -17.49 8.75 15.11
C PRO A 112 -18.36 9.47 16.16
N THR A 113 -18.37 8.99 17.40
CA THR A 113 -18.88 9.81 18.52
C THR A 113 -17.86 10.90 18.87
N ARG A 114 -18.30 11.97 19.53
CA ARG A 114 -17.38 13.00 20.06
C ARG A 114 -16.27 12.41 20.94
N LEU A 115 -16.56 11.37 21.72
CA LEU A 115 -15.55 10.67 22.53
C LEU A 115 -14.42 10.09 21.67
N VAL A 116 -14.74 9.49 20.54
CA VAL A 116 -13.76 8.91 19.61
C VAL A 116 -12.92 10.04 19.01
N VAL A 117 -13.55 11.13 18.59
CA VAL A 117 -12.85 12.32 18.07
C VAL A 117 -11.90 12.92 19.12
N GLU A 118 -12.34 13.05 20.37
CA GLU A 118 -11.49 13.51 21.49
C GLU A 118 -10.31 12.56 21.75
N LEU A 119 -10.48 11.25 21.56
CA LEU A 119 -9.38 10.27 21.62
C LEU A 119 -8.40 10.44 20.44
N LEU A 120 -8.89 10.66 19.22
CA LEU A 120 -8.03 10.93 18.06
C LEU A 120 -7.20 12.19 18.28
N ILE A 121 -7.79 13.26 18.83
CA ILE A 121 -7.07 14.48 19.20
C ILE A 121 -5.99 14.18 20.23
N LYS A 122 -6.34 13.44 21.29
CA LYS A 122 -5.41 13.07 22.35
C LYS A 122 -4.21 12.27 21.82
N TYR A 123 -4.41 11.42 20.83
CA TYR A 123 -3.36 10.58 20.26
C TYR A 123 -2.63 11.20 19.06
N GLY A 124 -3.02 12.41 18.64
CA GLY A 124 -2.36 13.12 17.54
C GLY A 124 -2.82 12.70 16.14
N PHE A 125 -3.92 11.93 16.02
CA PHE A 125 -4.55 11.60 14.74
C PHE A 125 -5.63 12.61 14.31
N ALA A 126 -5.89 13.60 15.16
CA ALA A 126 -6.75 14.72 14.85
C ALA A 126 -6.23 15.98 15.53
N SER A 127 -6.57 17.14 14.99
CA SER A 127 -6.24 18.42 15.58
C SER A 127 -7.44 19.35 15.55
N LYS A 128 -7.56 20.18 16.59
CA LYS A 128 -8.53 21.27 16.62
C LYS A 128 -8.03 22.39 15.71
N ILE A 129 -8.80 22.69 14.68
CA ILE A 129 -8.56 23.86 13.81
C ILE A 129 -9.03 25.12 14.53
N ASN A 130 -10.18 25.03 15.22
CA ASN A 130 -10.64 26.03 16.16
C ASN A 130 -11.27 25.34 17.40
N ASP A 131 -11.99 26.09 18.23
CA ASP A 131 -12.58 25.53 19.46
C ASP A 131 -13.56 24.36 19.20
N ASP A 132 -14.26 24.41 18.08
CA ASP A 132 -15.36 23.50 17.71
C ASP A 132 -14.98 22.54 16.57
N ILE A 133 -14.26 23.01 15.54
CA ILE A 133 -13.93 22.25 14.34
C ILE A 133 -12.62 21.48 14.51
N VAL A 134 -12.70 20.19 14.16
CA VAL A 134 -11.62 19.23 14.21
C VAL A 134 -11.32 18.74 12.80
N ALA A 135 -10.03 18.74 12.43
CA ALA A 135 -9.51 17.99 11.29
C ALA A 135 -8.97 16.65 11.80
N SER A 136 -9.23 15.56 11.09
CA SER A 136 -8.65 14.25 11.39
C SER A 136 -7.85 13.71 10.23
N ALA A 137 -6.74 13.04 10.54
CA ALA A 137 -6.01 12.22 9.59
C ALA A 137 -6.85 11.01 9.13
N LEU A 138 -7.77 10.54 9.97
CA LEU A 138 -8.65 9.42 9.63
C LEU A 138 -9.97 9.96 9.12
N GLU A 139 -10.42 9.39 8.02
CA GLU A 139 -11.66 9.80 7.38
C GLU A 139 -12.87 9.32 8.19
N PHE A 140 -13.90 10.15 8.23
CA PHE A 140 -15.18 9.86 8.85
C PHE A 140 -16.21 9.55 7.78
N VAL A 141 -16.83 8.38 7.90
CA VAL A 141 -17.82 7.88 6.95
C VAL A 141 -19.20 7.91 7.59
N VAL A 142 -20.19 8.42 6.87
CA VAL A 142 -21.59 8.49 7.29
C VAL A 142 -22.45 7.85 6.20
N PRO A 143 -23.17 6.75 6.51
CA PRO A 143 -24.09 6.12 5.56
C PRO A 143 -25.11 7.11 4.99
N GLY A 144 -25.41 7.00 3.69
CA GLY A 144 -26.25 7.98 2.99
C GLY A 144 -27.65 8.18 3.58
N ASP A 145 -28.24 7.16 4.21
CA ASP A 145 -29.53 7.27 4.91
C ASP A 145 -29.45 8.02 6.25
N HIS A 146 -28.24 8.27 6.75
CA HIS A 146 -27.96 9.07 7.94
C HIS A 146 -27.41 10.47 7.62
N VAL A 147 -27.12 10.75 6.34
CA VAL A 147 -26.67 12.08 5.89
C VAL A 147 -27.84 13.05 5.89
N LEU A 148 -27.61 14.21 6.50
CA LEU A 148 -28.48 15.37 6.46
C LEU A 148 -27.81 16.45 5.60
N SER A 149 -28.62 17.25 4.92
CA SER A 149 -28.14 18.42 4.18
C SER A 149 -29.12 19.58 4.31
N ASN A 150 -28.60 20.79 4.14
CA ASN A 150 -29.43 22.00 4.08
C ASN A 150 -30.07 22.22 2.70
N THR A 151 -29.66 21.46 1.68
CA THR A 151 -30.32 21.38 0.37
C THR A 151 -30.56 19.93 -0.03
N ASP A 152 -31.32 19.69 -1.11
CA ASP A 152 -31.50 18.32 -1.61
C ASP A 152 -30.13 17.72 -1.95
N TYR A 153 -29.81 16.61 -1.30
CA TYR A 153 -28.60 15.82 -1.49
C TYR A 153 -29.05 14.45 -2.01
N ASP A 154 -28.48 14.02 -3.13
CA ASP A 154 -28.67 12.64 -3.58
C ASP A 154 -27.99 11.76 -2.52
N ASN A 155 -28.75 10.81 -1.94
CA ASN A 155 -28.39 9.99 -0.76
C ASN A 155 -27.16 9.10 -1.00
N GLU A 156 -26.00 9.73 -1.15
CA GLU A 156 -24.71 9.07 -1.19
C GLU A 156 -24.08 9.10 0.19
N GLU A 157 -23.21 8.12 0.44
CA GLU A 157 -22.38 8.10 1.63
C GLU A 157 -21.58 9.41 1.73
N LEU A 158 -21.55 10.01 2.92
CA LEU A 158 -20.72 11.18 3.18
C LEU A 158 -19.38 10.73 3.74
N SER A 159 -18.31 11.16 3.10
CA SER A 159 -16.94 10.96 3.54
C SER A 159 -16.27 12.30 3.84
N THR A 160 -15.65 12.43 5.01
CA THR A 160 -15.06 13.72 5.42
C THR A 160 -13.97 13.59 6.49
N HIS A 161 -13.00 14.49 6.45
CA HIS A 161 -11.98 14.66 7.47
C HIS A 161 -12.38 15.60 8.62
N PHE A 162 -13.61 16.13 8.61
CA PHE A 162 -14.02 17.20 9.51
C PHE A 162 -15.14 16.81 10.47
N TYR A 163 -15.02 17.28 11.72
CA TYR A 163 -16.02 17.08 12.76
C TYR A 163 -16.22 18.35 13.59
N ASP A 164 -17.48 18.70 13.85
CA ASP A 164 -17.86 19.81 14.72
C ASP A 164 -18.23 19.27 16.13
N LEU A 165 -17.45 19.65 17.13
CA LEU A 165 -17.62 19.25 18.54
C LEU A 165 -18.84 19.90 19.21
N SER A 166 -19.32 21.02 18.70
CA SER A 166 -20.43 21.80 19.26
C SER A 166 -21.79 21.19 18.91
N VAL A 167 -21.91 20.66 17.70
CA VAL A 167 -23.11 19.94 17.23
C VAL A 167 -22.95 18.43 17.24
N CYS A 168 -21.74 17.93 17.53
CA CYS A 168 -21.38 16.51 17.52
C CYS A 168 -21.68 15.86 16.16
N SER A 169 -21.09 16.39 15.10
CA SER A 169 -21.41 15.97 13.73
C SER A 169 -20.16 15.94 12.85
N SER A 170 -20.01 14.87 12.06
CA SER A 170 -19.18 14.90 10.85
C SER A 170 -19.79 15.88 9.85
N ILE A 171 -18.99 16.79 9.30
CA ILE A 171 -19.45 17.87 8.41
C ILE A 171 -18.62 17.91 7.12
N HIS A 172 -19.24 18.33 6.02
CA HIS A 172 -18.57 18.53 4.74
C HIS A 172 -19.23 19.67 3.96
N ILE A 173 -18.42 20.45 3.25
CA ILE A 173 -18.90 21.55 2.40
C ILE A 173 -18.90 21.08 0.97
N LEU A 174 -20.10 20.79 0.45
CA LEU A 174 -20.27 20.28 -0.90
C LEU A 174 -20.16 21.38 -1.96
N ASP A 175 -20.67 22.58 -1.67
CA ASP A 175 -20.56 23.73 -2.57
C ASP A 175 -20.63 25.03 -1.76
N ALA A 176 -19.47 25.64 -1.52
CA ALA A 176 -19.37 26.89 -0.76
C ALA A 176 -20.15 28.05 -1.42
N ASN A 177 -20.20 28.11 -2.76
CA ASN A 177 -20.89 29.18 -3.49
C ASN A 177 -22.41 29.08 -3.35
N LYS A 178 -22.94 27.85 -3.36
CA LYS A 178 -24.37 27.57 -3.13
C LYS A 178 -24.72 27.44 -1.64
N LYS A 179 -23.74 27.56 -0.76
CA LYS A 179 -23.88 27.35 0.67
C LYS A 179 -24.39 25.96 1.02
N HIS A 180 -23.96 24.93 0.28
CA HIS A 180 -24.40 23.56 0.46
C HIS A 180 -23.44 22.83 1.41
N ILE A 181 -23.98 22.35 2.54
CA ILE A 181 -23.26 21.52 3.50
C ILE A 181 -24.01 20.21 3.74
N ALA A 182 -23.25 19.12 3.88
CA ALA A 182 -23.75 17.83 4.34
C ALA A 182 -23.17 17.53 5.73
N TYR A 183 -23.95 16.86 6.57
CA TYR A 183 -23.59 16.60 7.95
C TYR A 183 -24.35 15.39 8.52
N SER A 184 -23.88 14.86 9.65
CA SER A 184 -24.55 13.76 10.37
C SER A 184 -25.39 14.27 11.54
N ALA A 185 -26.41 13.51 11.95
CA ALA A 185 -27.11 13.79 13.21
C ALA A 185 -26.23 13.42 14.42
N PRO A 186 -26.33 14.15 15.55
CA PRO A 186 -25.63 13.76 16.76
C PRO A 186 -26.10 12.38 17.23
N LEU A 187 -25.16 11.53 17.58
CA LEU A 187 -25.44 10.18 18.04
C LEU A 187 -26.06 10.20 19.45
N ASN A 188 -26.85 9.18 19.79
CA ASN A 188 -27.52 9.08 21.09
C ASN A 188 -26.54 9.22 22.27
N TYR A 189 -25.35 8.60 22.16
CA TYR A 189 -24.30 8.73 23.16
C TYR A 189 -23.90 10.21 23.34
N ASP A 190 -23.76 10.94 22.24
CA ASP A 190 -23.33 12.33 22.27
C ASP A 190 -24.39 13.27 22.82
N ILE A 191 -25.66 13.01 22.50
CA ILE A 191 -26.81 13.70 23.10
C ILE A 191 -26.82 13.49 24.62
N MET A 192 -26.63 12.25 25.08
CA MET A 192 -26.68 11.91 26.52
C MET A 192 -25.50 12.48 27.31
N HIS A 193 -24.30 12.50 26.74
CA HIS A 193 -23.08 12.82 27.47
C HIS A 193 -22.53 14.23 27.22
N TYR A 194 -22.80 14.82 26.06
CA TYR A 194 -22.29 16.15 25.68
C TYR A 194 -23.40 17.18 25.46
N GLY A 195 -24.68 16.77 25.47
CA GLY A 195 -25.81 17.70 25.35
C GLY A 195 -25.89 18.38 23.97
N CYS A 196 -25.37 17.71 22.93
CA CYS A 196 -25.38 18.16 21.54
C CYS A 196 -26.82 18.13 20.98
N LEU A 197 -27.59 19.19 21.27
CA LEU A 197 -28.97 19.42 20.81
C LEU A 197 -29.09 20.70 19.98
N LYS A 198 -27.96 21.31 19.59
CA LYS A 198 -27.93 22.60 18.93
C LYS A 198 -28.54 22.47 17.53
N GLU A 199 -29.49 23.35 17.22
CA GLU A 199 -30.18 23.37 15.92
C GLU A 199 -29.23 23.95 14.86
N ILE A 200 -29.10 23.26 13.73
CA ILE A 200 -28.32 23.72 12.57
C ILE A 200 -29.24 24.63 11.76
N ASP A 201 -29.06 25.95 11.95
CA ASP A 201 -29.84 26.98 11.27
C ASP A 201 -29.01 27.71 10.19
N GLY A 202 -29.63 28.69 9.52
CA GLY A 202 -28.96 29.46 8.46
C GLY A 202 -27.78 30.29 8.95
N GLU A 203 -27.79 30.75 10.20
CA GLU A 203 -26.68 31.53 10.78
C GLU A 203 -25.47 30.62 11.04
N TYR A 204 -25.70 29.42 11.56
CA TYR A 204 -24.68 28.39 11.70
C TYR A 204 -24.08 28.01 10.33
N ILE A 205 -24.93 27.74 9.33
CA ILE A 205 -24.47 27.35 7.98
C ILE A 205 -23.57 28.44 7.39
N ASP A 206 -24.02 29.70 7.47
CA ASP A 206 -23.26 30.85 6.97
C ASP A 206 -21.90 30.96 7.68
N GLY A 207 -21.86 30.78 9.01
CA GLY A 207 -20.63 30.81 9.79
C GLY A 207 -19.65 29.68 9.45
N ILE A 208 -20.15 28.46 9.22
CA ILE A 208 -19.30 27.32 8.80
C ILE A 208 -18.69 27.58 7.42
N ILE A 209 -19.48 28.05 6.46
CA ILE A 209 -18.99 28.30 5.10
C ILE A 209 -17.96 29.44 5.09
N GLU A 210 -18.23 30.52 5.83
CA GLU A 210 -17.27 31.63 5.98
C GLU A 210 -15.96 31.12 6.62
N PHE A 211 -16.04 30.30 7.68
CA PHE A 211 -14.87 29.75 8.34
C PHE A 211 -14.01 28.90 7.40
N PHE A 212 -14.60 27.94 6.68
CA PHE A 212 -13.84 27.10 5.75
C PHE A 212 -13.34 27.87 4.53
N GLY A 213 -14.12 28.84 4.02
CA GLY A 213 -13.71 29.68 2.90
C GLY A 213 -12.54 30.61 3.23
N ASP A 214 -12.51 31.18 4.44
CA ASP A 214 -11.44 32.09 4.87
C ASP A 214 -10.15 31.36 5.28
N ASN A 215 -10.23 30.06 5.58
CA ASN A 215 -9.12 29.28 6.15
C ASN A 215 -8.81 28.02 5.33
N ASP A 216 -9.24 27.94 4.08
CA ASP A 216 -9.09 26.80 3.17
C ASP A 216 -7.66 26.21 3.18
N VAL A 217 -6.64 27.04 2.95
CA VAL A 217 -5.25 26.63 2.91
C VAL A 217 -4.76 26.12 4.27
N GLU A 218 -5.18 26.74 5.38
CA GLU A 218 -4.76 26.34 6.72
C GLU A 218 -5.40 25.00 7.14
N ILE A 219 -6.67 24.83 6.81
CA ILE A 219 -7.44 23.60 7.04
C ILE A 219 -6.79 22.45 6.27
N MET A 220 -6.53 22.62 4.97
CA MET A 220 -5.90 21.57 4.14
C MET A 220 -4.49 21.23 4.61
N ASN A 221 -3.68 22.24 4.95
CA ASN A 221 -2.36 22.00 5.54
C ASN A 221 -2.41 21.27 6.89
N SER A 222 -3.50 21.42 7.65
CA SER A 222 -3.68 20.73 8.92
C SER A 222 -3.98 19.25 8.70
N VAL A 223 -4.80 18.91 7.70
CA VAL A 223 -5.06 17.50 7.32
C VAL A 223 -3.78 16.85 6.80
N LEU A 224 -3.09 17.48 5.84
CA LEU A 224 -1.82 16.98 5.27
C LEU A 224 -0.78 16.66 6.35
N LYS A 225 -0.54 17.59 7.29
CA LYS A 225 0.41 17.35 8.39
C LYS A 225 0.00 16.20 9.29
N LEU A 226 -1.30 16.01 9.52
CA LEU A 226 -1.78 14.89 10.33
C LEU A 226 -1.54 13.56 9.61
N GLU A 227 -1.76 13.52 8.30
CA GLU A 227 -1.54 12.34 7.46
C GLU A 227 -0.08 11.96 7.31
N GLU A 228 0.82 12.93 7.13
CA GLU A 228 2.28 12.71 7.08
C GLU A 228 2.82 12.05 8.37
N ASN A 229 2.13 12.23 9.50
CA ASN A 229 2.52 11.65 10.78
C ASN A 229 1.86 10.29 11.05
N LEU A 230 1.02 9.80 10.14
CA LEU A 230 0.44 8.46 10.30
C LEU A 230 1.53 7.39 10.13
N PRO A 231 1.57 6.37 11.01
CA PRO A 231 2.51 5.27 10.91
C PRO A 231 2.03 4.25 9.87
N ILE A 232 1.80 4.71 8.63
CA ILE A 232 1.42 3.85 7.51
C ILE A 232 2.64 2.99 7.16
N LYS A 233 2.41 1.69 6.98
CA LYS A 233 3.48 0.78 6.58
C LYS A 233 4.03 1.17 5.20
N ASN A 234 5.31 1.47 5.14
CA ASN A 234 6.05 1.57 3.88
C ASN A 234 6.40 0.16 3.41
N TYR A 235 5.69 -0.31 2.38
CA TYR A 235 6.00 -1.59 1.75
C TYR A 235 7.19 -1.45 0.81
N THR A 236 8.02 -2.49 0.76
CA THR A 236 8.96 -2.70 -0.35
C THR A 236 8.26 -3.39 -1.51
N LEU A 237 8.80 -3.23 -2.72
CA LEU A 237 8.28 -3.89 -3.91
C LEU A 237 8.29 -5.42 -3.72
N GLU A 238 9.40 -5.95 -3.18
CA GLU A 238 9.62 -7.37 -2.96
C GLU A 238 8.64 -7.96 -1.94
N GLU A 239 8.30 -7.23 -0.87
CA GLU A 239 7.28 -7.67 0.10
C GLU A 239 5.91 -7.86 -0.54
N VAL A 240 5.57 -7.04 -1.56
CA VAL A 240 4.25 -6.99 -2.16
C VAL A 240 4.11 -7.93 -3.34
N ILE A 241 5.09 -7.95 -4.24
CA ILE A 241 5.01 -8.74 -5.49
C ILE A 241 5.98 -9.92 -5.56
N GLY A 242 6.95 -10.02 -4.64
CA GLY A 242 8.02 -11.01 -4.66
C GLY A 242 9.31 -10.48 -5.30
N ASP A 243 10.38 -11.27 -5.19
CA ASP A 243 11.64 -11.01 -5.90
C ASP A 243 11.52 -11.35 -7.40
N ASP A 244 12.61 -11.45 -8.15
CA ASP A 244 12.52 -11.76 -9.59
C ASP A 244 12.03 -13.19 -9.86
N ASP A 245 12.36 -14.13 -8.97
CA ASP A 245 12.19 -15.56 -9.18
C ASP A 245 10.87 -16.08 -8.58
N ASN A 246 10.40 -15.46 -7.52
CA ASN A 246 9.26 -15.91 -6.73
C ASN A 246 8.16 -14.86 -6.66
N PHE A 247 6.96 -15.31 -6.31
CA PHE A 247 5.88 -14.40 -5.93
C PHE A 247 5.97 -14.08 -4.44
N SER A 248 5.37 -12.98 -4.01
CA SER A 248 5.16 -12.75 -2.58
C SER A 248 4.25 -13.83 -2.00
N VAL A 249 4.40 -14.12 -0.70
CA VAL A 249 3.53 -15.06 0.02
C VAL A 249 2.04 -14.75 -0.19
N TYR A 250 1.69 -13.47 -0.33
CA TYR A 250 0.31 -13.06 -0.60
C TYR A 250 -0.15 -13.50 -1.99
N ILE A 251 0.62 -13.22 -3.04
CA ILE A 251 0.27 -13.64 -4.41
C ILE A 251 0.25 -15.17 -4.53
N GLU A 252 1.21 -15.86 -3.92
CA GLU A 252 1.23 -17.33 -3.86
C GLU A 252 -0.07 -17.87 -3.26
N SER A 253 -0.54 -17.30 -2.15
CA SER A 253 -1.81 -17.72 -1.54
C SER A 253 -3.02 -17.53 -2.46
N LEU A 254 -3.05 -16.43 -3.25
CA LEU A 254 -4.12 -16.19 -4.22
C LEU A 254 -4.08 -17.19 -5.39
N ILE A 255 -2.88 -17.63 -5.79
CA ILE A 255 -2.70 -18.67 -6.83
C ILE A 255 -3.14 -20.04 -6.28
N ASP A 256 -2.69 -20.40 -5.08
CA ASP A 256 -2.99 -21.67 -4.42
C ASP A 256 -4.50 -21.85 -4.17
N ASP A 257 -5.17 -20.78 -3.75
CA ASP A 257 -6.62 -20.74 -3.54
C ASP A 257 -7.42 -20.60 -4.85
N ALA A 258 -6.75 -20.60 -6.01
CA ALA A 258 -7.32 -20.47 -7.34
C ALA A 258 -8.14 -19.19 -7.57
N HIS A 259 -7.83 -18.11 -6.83
CA HIS A 259 -8.38 -16.78 -7.07
C HIS A 259 -7.76 -16.11 -8.30
N VAL A 260 -6.51 -16.44 -8.63
CA VAL A 260 -5.83 -15.95 -9.83
C VAL A 260 -4.99 -17.03 -10.50
N THR A 261 -4.82 -16.93 -11.82
CA THR A 261 -3.91 -17.82 -12.55
C THR A 261 -2.48 -17.32 -12.45
N HIS A 262 -1.50 -18.24 -12.46
CA HIS A 262 -0.07 -17.89 -12.46
C HIS A 262 0.31 -16.91 -13.59
N SER A 263 -0.25 -17.09 -14.79
CA SER A 263 0.00 -16.18 -15.92
C SER A 263 -0.48 -14.76 -15.62
N LYS A 264 -1.68 -14.62 -15.05
CA LYS A 264 -2.23 -13.32 -14.69
C LYS A 264 -1.46 -12.66 -13.54
N ALA A 265 -1.02 -13.45 -12.56
CA ALA A 265 -0.17 -12.97 -11.47
C ALA A 265 1.17 -12.45 -11.98
N LEU A 266 1.79 -13.13 -12.96
CA LEU A 266 3.04 -12.69 -13.58
C LEU A 266 2.86 -11.38 -14.37
N GLU A 267 1.78 -11.24 -15.14
CA GLU A 267 1.44 -9.99 -15.83
C GLU A 267 1.31 -8.82 -14.85
N ILE A 268 0.60 -9.03 -13.73
CA ILE A 268 0.40 -8.02 -12.69
C ILE A 268 1.72 -7.67 -12.01
N LYS A 269 2.55 -8.66 -11.67
CA LYS A 269 3.89 -8.47 -11.09
C LYS A 269 4.74 -7.57 -11.99
N GLN A 270 4.79 -7.87 -13.28
CA GLN A 270 5.56 -7.08 -14.25
C GLN A 270 5.00 -5.66 -14.38
N GLN A 271 3.69 -5.51 -14.47
CA GLN A 271 3.03 -4.21 -14.55
C GLN A 271 3.36 -3.32 -13.33
N ILE A 272 3.26 -3.88 -12.11
CA ILE A 272 3.57 -3.14 -10.88
C ILE A 272 5.05 -2.77 -10.83
N LYS A 273 5.96 -3.66 -11.24
CA LYS A 273 7.40 -3.37 -11.29
C LYS A 273 7.71 -2.19 -12.21
N GLU A 274 7.09 -2.14 -13.39
CA GLU A 274 7.24 -1.05 -14.35
C GLU A 274 6.64 0.27 -13.85
N GLU A 275 5.40 0.23 -13.35
CA GLU A 275 4.70 1.41 -12.82
C GLU A 275 5.41 1.98 -11.58
N TYR A 276 5.93 1.11 -10.71
CA TYR A 276 6.71 1.51 -9.55
C TYR A 276 8.07 2.11 -9.94
N GLY A 277 8.80 1.47 -10.87
CA GLY A 277 10.04 2.01 -11.43
C GLY A 277 9.83 3.35 -12.14
N ALA A 278 8.62 3.58 -12.67
CA ALA A 278 8.19 4.84 -13.23
C ALA A 278 7.65 5.83 -12.17
N GLY A 279 7.71 5.57 -10.86
CA GLY A 279 7.19 6.50 -9.85
C GLY A 279 5.66 6.75 -9.91
N MET A 280 4.92 5.94 -10.67
CA MET A 280 3.46 5.96 -10.71
C MET A 280 2.83 5.38 -9.45
N ILE A 281 3.60 4.62 -8.68
CA ILE A 281 3.17 3.96 -7.44
C ILE A 281 4.14 4.37 -6.33
N LEU A 282 3.62 4.69 -5.16
CA LEU A 282 4.40 4.98 -3.94
C LEU A 282 4.48 3.72 -3.07
N ASN A 283 5.45 3.66 -2.15
CA ASN A 283 5.61 2.52 -1.24
C ASN A 283 4.33 2.25 -0.43
N GLU A 284 3.67 3.33 -0.01
CA GLU A 284 2.44 3.33 0.78
C GLU A 284 1.23 2.82 -0.03
N SER A 285 1.29 2.85 -1.36
CA SER A 285 0.17 2.52 -2.26
C SER A 285 0.34 1.21 -3.03
N LEU A 286 1.47 0.52 -2.88
CA LEU A 286 1.79 -0.75 -3.56
C LEU A 286 0.71 -1.83 -3.36
N MET A 287 0.26 -2.05 -2.11
CA MET A 287 -0.77 -3.05 -1.81
C MET A 287 -2.13 -2.71 -2.43
N ILE A 288 -2.50 -1.42 -2.46
CA ILE A 288 -3.73 -0.94 -3.09
C ILE A 288 -3.67 -1.22 -4.58
N ARG A 289 -2.54 -0.90 -5.22
CA ARG A 289 -2.34 -1.15 -6.64
C ARG A 289 -2.45 -2.64 -6.97
N LEU A 290 -1.83 -3.49 -6.15
CA LEU A 290 -1.91 -4.94 -6.30
C LEU A 290 -3.35 -5.44 -6.23
N ALA A 291 -4.11 -5.03 -5.21
CA ALA A 291 -5.51 -5.41 -5.05
C ALA A 291 -6.37 -4.95 -6.24
N TYR A 292 -6.20 -3.71 -6.68
CA TYR A 292 -6.90 -3.13 -7.83
C TYR A 292 -6.70 -3.94 -9.13
N LEU A 293 -5.50 -4.49 -9.35
CA LEU A 293 -5.19 -5.24 -10.57
C LEU A 293 -5.72 -6.68 -10.55
N PHE A 294 -5.93 -7.26 -9.37
CA PHE A 294 -6.53 -8.59 -9.23
C PHE A 294 -8.06 -8.60 -9.32
N ASN A 295 -8.71 -7.48 -9.03
CA ASN A 295 -10.17 -7.40 -9.01
C ASN A 295 -10.79 -6.96 -10.35
N GLU A 296 -11.99 -7.46 -10.64
CA GLU A 296 -12.82 -6.93 -11.74
C GLU A 296 -13.38 -5.57 -11.31
N ASN A 297 -12.66 -4.50 -11.68
CA ASN A 297 -12.97 -3.15 -11.20
C ASN A 297 -14.41 -2.71 -11.54
N PRO A 298 -15.29 -2.50 -10.54
CA PRO A 298 -16.62 -2.00 -10.79
C PRO A 298 -16.56 -0.56 -11.32
N LEU A 299 -17.56 -0.19 -12.11
CA LEU A 299 -17.74 1.20 -12.52
C LEU A 299 -17.94 2.08 -11.26
N PRO A 300 -17.39 3.31 -11.22
CA PRO A 300 -17.57 4.21 -10.09
C PRO A 300 -19.07 4.36 -9.79
N SER A 301 -19.47 4.02 -8.56
CA SER A 301 -20.85 4.16 -8.08
C SER A 301 -21.00 5.20 -6.98
N ILE A 302 -19.90 5.84 -6.57
CA ILE A 302 -19.83 6.77 -5.45
C ILE A 302 -19.31 8.10 -6.01
N THR A 303 -19.97 9.22 -5.71
CA THR A 303 -19.58 10.59 -6.06
C THR A 303 -19.47 11.45 -4.80
N SER A 304 -18.69 10.98 -3.82
CA SER A 304 -18.52 11.68 -2.53
C SER A 304 -17.69 12.98 -2.63
N HIS A 305 -16.88 13.16 -3.68
CA HIS A 305 -16.01 14.33 -3.88
C HIS A 305 -16.15 14.89 -5.31
N GLU A 306 -15.87 16.20 -5.50
CA GLU A 306 -15.93 16.85 -6.81
C GLU A 306 -14.77 16.43 -7.72
N GLU A 307 -13.59 16.20 -7.15
CA GLU A 307 -12.40 15.75 -7.88
C GLU A 307 -12.41 14.23 -8.07
N THR A 308 -11.87 13.79 -9.20
CA THR A 308 -11.80 12.37 -9.55
C THR A 308 -10.40 11.99 -9.99
N CYS A 309 -9.98 10.79 -9.62
CA CYS A 309 -8.71 10.22 -10.05
C CYS A 309 -8.67 10.16 -11.58
N PRO A 310 -7.66 10.73 -12.25
CA PRO A 310 -7.59 10.77 -13.71
C PRO A 310 -7.37 9.38 -14.35
N TYR A 311 -7.08 8.35 -13.55
CA TYR A 311 -6.80 7.00 -14.01
C TYR A 311 -7.97 6.02 -13.83
N CYS A 312 -8.70 6.13 -12.72
CA CYS A 312 -9.82 5.21 -12.42
C CYS A 312 -11.18 5.91 -12.30
N ASN A 313 -11.22 7.24 -12.37
CA ASN A 313 -12.41 8.09 -12.18
C ASN A 313 -13.11 7.93 -10.83
N MET A 314 -12.46 7.32 -9.84
CA MET A 314 -12.98 7.29 -8.47
C MET A 314 -12.79 8.65 -7.81
N PRO A 315 -13.68 9.07 -6.89
CA PRO A 315 -13.51 10.29 -6.12
C PRO A 315 -12.16 10.32 -5.38
N ILE A 316 -11.56 11.51 -5.29
CA ILE A 316 -10.32 11.78 -4.54
C ILE A 316 -10.45 13.11 -3.79
N ASP A 317 -9.69 13.27 -2.72
CA ASP A 317 -9.52 14.56 -2.05
C ASP A 317 -8.29 15.30 -2.61
N ASP A 318 -8.35 16.64 -2.64
CA ASP A 318 -7.26 17.50 -3.14
C ASP A 318 -5.92 17.31 -2.38
N HIS A 319 -5.97 16.75 -1.17
CA HIS A 319 -4.77 16.46 -0.36
C HIS A 319 -4.19 15.06 -0.59
N ASP A 320 -4.87 14.20 -1.33
CA ASP A 320 -4.43 12.83 -1.51
C ASP A 320 -3.15 12.75 -2.35
N ARG A 321 -2.11 12.11 -1.79
CA ARG A 321 -0.86 11.85 -2.53
C ARG A 321 -1.02 10.74 -3.57
N PHE A 322 -1.93 9.80 -3.33
CA PHE A 322 -2.23 8.69 -4.23
C PHE A 322 -3.71 8.34 -4.15
N CYS A 323 -4.26 7.77 -5.22
CA CYS A 323 -5.64 7.34 -5.22
C CYS A 323 -5.84 6.13 -4.31
N HIS A 324 -6.70 6.26 -3.30
CA HIS A 324 -7.03 5.19 -2.36
C HIS A 324 -7.76 3.98 -3.00
N PHE A 325 -8.23 4.12 -4.25
CA PHE A 325 -8.87 3.03 -5.01
C PHE A 325 -7.91 2.29 -5.94
N CYS A 326 -7.15 3.01 -6.78
CA CYS A 326 -6.30 2.38 -7.79
C CYS A 326 -4.80 2.37 -7.44
N GLY A 327 -4.40 3.05 -6.36
CA GLY A 327 -3.03 3.08 -5.86
C GLY A 327 -2.06 3.98 -6.62
N ILE A 328 -2.53 4.72 -7.63
CA ILE A 328 -1.67 5.58 -8.45
C ILE A 328 -1.36 6.90 -7.72
N ASN A 329 -0.10 7.30 -7.74
CA ASN A 329 0.40 8.60 -7.32
C ASN A 329 -0.31 9.73 -8.09
N LEU A 330 -1.02 10.61 -7.37
CA LEU A 330 -1.78 11.71 -7.96
C LEU A 330 -0.88 12.90 -8.35
N GLU A 331 0.33 12.96 -7.79
CA GLU A 331 1.36 13.92 -8.17
C GLU A 331 2.22 13.43 -9.35
N TYR A 332 1.93 12.25 -9.90
CA TYR A 332 2.67 11.68 -11.02
C TYR A 332 2.51 12.57 -12.27
N ASP A 333 3.62 13.21 -12.65
CA ASP A 333 3.76 13.98 -13.89
C ASP A 333 4.77 13.28 -14.80
N PRO A 334 4.33 12.69 -15.94
CA PRO A 334 5.21 12.05 -16.90
C PRO A 334 6.35 12.95 -17.39
N ASN A 335 6.18 14.28 -17.33
CA ASN A 335 7.18 15.25 -17.77
C ASN A 335 8.18 15.67 -16.68
N LYS A 336 7.90 15.36 -15.41
CA LYS A 336 8.82 15.57 -14.27
C LYS A 336 9.52 14.28 -13.84
N MET A 337 9.35 13.23 -14.63
CA MET A 337 9.84 11.89 -14.36
C MET A 337 11.33 11.79 -14.13
N GLU A 338 12.13 12.54 -14.88
CA GLU A 338 13.58 12.62 -14.64
C GLU A 338 13.87 13.04 -13.20
N GLU A 339 13.20 14.08 -12.68
CA GLU A 339 13.46 14.67 -11.37
C GLU A 339 13.05 13.76 -10.21
N TYR A 340 11.99 12.95 -10.36
CA TYR A 340 11.56 11.96 -9.36
C TYR A 340 12.41 10.69 -9.36
N LEU A 341 12.81 10.19 -10.54
CA LEU A 341 13.81 9.11 -10.67
C LEU A 341 15.15 9.52 -10.02
N PHE A 342 15.58 10.78 -10.22
CA PHE A 342 16.78 11.32 -9.59
C PHE A 342 16.71 11.36 -8.04
N ASN A 343 15.52 11.48 -7.45
CA ASN A 343 15.34 11.56 -6.01
C ASN A 343 15.12 10.18 -5.34
N SER A 344 14.48 9.21 -6.00
CA SER A 344 14.25 7.86 -5.43
C SER A 344 15.49 6.95 -5.54
N LEU A 345 16.39 7.19 -6.50
CA LEU A 345 17.63 6.43 -6.68
C LEU A 345 18.75 6.73 -5.65
N ASN A 346 18.44 7.38 -4.53
CA ASN A 346 19.40 7.65 -3.44
C ASN A 346 19.43 6.58 -2.33
N THR A 347 18.76 5.45 -2.52
CA THR A 347 18.88 4.29 -1.60
C THR A 347 19.51 3.11 -2.32
N HIS A 348 20.72 2.76 -1.89
CA HIS A 348 21.57 1.63 -2.27
C HIS A 348 22.57 1.85 -3.40
N LYS A 349 23.72 2.47 -3.05
CA LYS A 349 24.99 2.08 -3.67
C LYS A 349 25.41 0.71 -3.11
N SER A 350 25.59 -0.27 -3.98
CA SER A 350 26.30 -1.52 -3.69
C SER A 350 27.65 -1.21 -3.02
N GLU A 351 27.92 -1.78 -1.85
CA GLU A 351 29.21 -1.64 -1.14
C GLU A 351 30.31 -2.53 -1.75
N PHE A 352 30.02 -3.30 -2.81
CA PHE A 352 30.97 -4.23 -3.42
C PHE A 352 31.74 -3.56 -4.58
N GLU A 353 33.06 -3.78 -4.65
CA GLU A 353 33.87 -3.46 -5.85
C GLU A 353 33.53 -4.48 -6.95
N GLU A 354 32.58 -4.15 -7.83
CA GLU A 354 32.23 -5.03 -8.95
C GLU A 354 33.35 -5.11 -10.00
N ASP A 355 33.54 -6.29 -10.59
CA ASP A 355 34.50 -6.50 -11.68
C ASP A 355 34.13 -5.66 -12.90
N ILE A 356 35.06 -4.86 -13.41
CA ILE A 356 34.85 -4.02 -14.59
C ILE A 356 34.42 -4.80 -15.84
N ARG A 357 34.75 -6.10 -15.93
CA ARG A 357 34.30 -7.00 -16.99
C ARG A 357 32.80 -7.25 -16.93
N PHE A 358 32.28 -7.51 -15.73
CA PHE A 358 30.85 -7.66 -15.48
C PHE A 358 30.09 -6.38 -15.86
N VAL A 359 30.60 -5.23 -15.42
CA VAL A 359 30.01 -3.92 -15.74
C VAL A 359 30.06 -3.64 -17.25
N ALA A 360 31.15 -4.02 -17.93
CA ALA A 360 31.27 -3.91 -19.38
C ALA A 360 30.30 -4.82 -20.13
N TYR A 361 30.08 -6.04 -19.66
CA TYR A 361 29.08 -6.95 -20.23
C TYR A 361 27.67 -6.35 -20.14
N LYS A 362 27.26 -5.90 -18.95
CA LYS A 362 25.94 -5.28 -18.75
C LYS A 362 25.76 -4.03 -19.62
N PHE A 363 26.80 -3.20 -19.74
CA PHE A 363 26.76 -2.03 -20.63
C PHE A 363 26.56 -2.43 -22.11
N LEU A 364 27.39 -3.33 -22.62
CA LEU A 364 27.33 -3.75 -24.02
C LEU A 364 26.00 -4.43 -24.34
N LYS A 365 25.44 -5.20 -23.41
CA LYS A 365 24.12 -5.83 -23.55
C LYS A 365 23.00 -4.80 -23.69
N LEU A 366 23.01 -3.73 -22.88
CA LEU A 366 22.05 -2.63 -23.02
C LEU A 366 22.13 -1.99 -24.41
N ILE A 367 23.35 -1.77 -24.93
CA ILE A 367 23.54 -1.24 -26.28
C ILE A 367 23.04 -2.23 -27.34
N GLU A 368 23.30 -3.53 -27.19
CA GLU A 368 22.83 -4.58 -28.11
C GLU A 368 21.30 -4.65 -28.17
N GLU A 369 20.65 -4.44 -27.02
CA GLU A 369 19.19 -4.30 -26.86
C GLU A 369 18.64 -2.96 -27.36
N LYS A 370 19.50 -2.10 -27.93
CA LYS A 370 19.19 -0.79 -28.52
C LYS A 370 18.70 0.24 -27.51
N ILE A 371 19.15 0.14 -26.26
CA ILE A 371 18.96 1.19 -25.26
C ILE A 371 19.84 2.39 -25.61
N GLU A 372 19.33 3.61 -25.41
CA GLU A 372 20.05 4.84 -25.73
C GLU A 372 21.38 4.92 -24.95
N LEU A 373 22.42 5.45 -25.58
CA LEU A 373 23.77 5.48 -25.02
C LEU A 373 23.82 6.27 -23.71
N GLU A 374 23.20 7.45 -23.68
CA GLU A 374 23.15 8.30 -22.51
C GLU A 374 22.47 7.59 -21.33
N TYR A 375 21.39 6.85 -21.59
CA TYR A 375 20.69 6.05 -20.57
C TYR A 375 21.49 4.82 -20.14
N SER A 376 22.18 4.16 -21.06
CA SER A 376 23.06 3.03 -20.75
C SER A 376 24.23 3.46 -19.87
N ILE A 377 24.83 4.62 -20.17
CA ILE A 377 25.86 5.26 -19.35
C ILE A 377 25.32 5.55 -17.95
N TYR A 378 24.18 6.22 -17.87
CA TYR A 378 23.52 6.55 -16.62
C TYR A 378 23.24 5.29 -15.77
N THR A 379 22.72 4.24 -16.41
CA THR A 379 22.43 2.95 -15.76
C THR A 379 23.69 2.36 -15.14
N ILE A 380 24.83 2.40 -15.85
CA ILE A 380 26.09 1.89 -15.31
C ILE A 380 26.59 2.72 -14.13
N GLU A 381 26.64 4.05 -14.27
CA GLU A 381 27.22 4.93 -13.26
C GLU A 381 26.44 4.94 -11.94
N ASN A 382 25.15 4.57 -11.97
CA ASN A 382 24.28 4.53 -10.79
C ASN A 382 24.18 3.16 -10.15
N ASN A 383 24.17 2.08 -10.94
CA ASN A 383 24.05 0.72 -10.39
C ASN A 383 25.38 0.10 -9.98
N TYR A 384 26.49 0.58 -10.55
CA TYR A 384 27.81 0.02 -10.31
C TYR A 384 28.79 1.06 -9.80
N ASN A 385 29.79 0.65 -9.01
CA ASN A 385 30.82 1.56 -8.52
C ASN A 385 31.90 1.89 -9.58
N VAL A 386 31.48 2.05 -10.85
CA VAL A 386 32.33 2.34 -12.01
C VAL A 386 31.72 3.50 -12.79
N ASN A 387 32.44 4.61 -12.88
CA ASN A 387 32.01 5.73 -13.74
C ASN A 387 32.28 5.46 -15.23
N TRP A 388 31.55 6.16 -16.09
CA TRP A 388 31.64 6.06 -17.54
C TRP A 388 33.05 6.29 -18.05
N LYS A 389 33.77 7.26 -17.48
CA LYS A 389 35.14 7.52 -17.89
C LYS A 389 36.03 6.29 -17.72
N THR A 390 35.85 5.56 -16.61
CA THR A 390 36.61 4.35 -16.30
C THR A 390 36.18 3.19 -17.20
N LEU A 391 34.86 2.99 -17.35
CA LEU A 391 34.29 1.99 -18.22
C LEU A 391 34.70 2.21 -19.69
N ASN A 392 34.55 3.43 -20.21
CA ASN A 392 34.88 3.78 -21.58
C ASN A 392 36.37 3.57 -21.90
N VAL A 393 37.27 3.89 -20.96
CA VAL A 393 38.70 3.57 -21.11
C VAL A 393 38.92 2.05 -21.24
N PHE A 394 38.20 1.25 -20.46
CA PHE A 394 38.26 -0.21 -20.56
C PHE A 394 37.70 -0.73 -21.89
N LEU A 395 36.52 -0.26 -22.29
CA LEU A 395 35.87 -0.65 -23.55
C LEU A 395 36.72 -0.29 -24.77
N MET A 396 37.24 0.94 -24.82
CA MET A 396 38.11 1.39 -25.92
C MET A 396 39.44 0.63 -25.96
N LYS A 397 40.05 0.36 -24.79
CA LYS A 397 41.32 -0.37 -24.71
C LYS A 397 41.21 -1.79 -25.25
N ASN A 398 40.07 -2.45 -25.04
CA ASN A 398 39.81 -3.80 -25.52
C ASN A 398 39.12 -3.83 -26.89
N ASN A 399 38.92 -2.67 -27.51
CA ASN A 399 38.21 -2.52 -28.77
C ASN A 399 36.79 -3.10 -28.74
N TYR A 400 36.04 -2.99 -27.64
CA TYR A 400 34.67 -3.52 -27.52
C TYR A 400 33.59 -2.53 -28.00
N PHE A 401 33.88 -1.23 -27.92
CA PHE A 401 32.92 -0.17 -28.18
C PHE A 401 33.62 1.03 -28.82
N VAL A 402 33.21 1.43 -30.02
CA VAL A 402 33.81 2.52 -30.81
C VAL A 402 32.71 3.28 -31.56
N ASP A 403 32.83 4.61 -31.61
CA ASP A 403 31.88 5.49 -32.33
C ASP A 403 30.39 5.24 -31.98
N ASN A 404 30.13 4.95 -30.71
CA ASN A 404 28.82 4.63 -30.14
C ASN A 404 28.20 3.32 -30.62
N ASP A 405 29.01 2.38 -31.13
CA ASP A 405 28.56 1.08 -31.59
C ASP A 405 29.44 -0.06 -31.03
N ILE A 406 28.85 -1.26 -30.94
CA ILE A 406 29.56 -2.47 -30.52
C ILE A 406 30.41 -2.95 -31.70
N THR A 407 31.66 -3.32 -31.41
CA THR A 407 32.58 -3.86 -32.43
C THR A 407 32.43 -5.38 -32.55
N ASP A 408 33.08 -5.98 -33.54
CA ASP A 408 33.16 -7.44 -33.65
C ASP A 408 33.78 -8.07 -32.38
N GLU A 409 34.83 -7.47 -31.82
CA GLU A 409 35.41 -7.94 -30.54
C GLU A 409 34.48 -7.73 -29.35
N GLY A 410 33.59 -6.74 -29.39
CA GLY A 410 32.56 -6.51 -28.38
C GLY A 410 31.46 -7.58 -28.42
N HIS A 411 31.00 -7.96 -29.61
CA HIS A 411 30.09 -9.10 -29.78
C HIS A 411 30.75 -10.43 -29.40
N GLU A 412 32.02 -10.64 -29.77
CA GLU A 412 32.77 -11.83 -29.33
C GLU A 412 32.92 -11.87 -27.80
N PHE A 413 33.11 -10.71 -27.15
CA PHE A 413 33.14 -10.61 -25.70
C PHE A 413 31.78 -10.95 -25.08
N LEU A 414 30.67 -10.43 -25.61
CA LEU A 414 29.31 -10.77 -25.15
C LEU A 414 29.03 -12.26 -25.28
N ASP A 415 29.30 -12.85 -26.44
CA ASP A 415 29.02 -14.25 -26.73
C ASP A 415 29.82 -15.22 -25.84
N ASN A 416 31.04 -14.83 -25.46
CA ASN A 416 31.95 -15.68 -24.69
C ASN A 416 32.04 -15.29 -23.20
N HIS A 417 31.28 -14.31 -22.73
CA HIS A 417 31.28 -13.92 -21.32
C HIS A 417 30.63 -15.03 -20.47
N PRO A 418 31.16 -15.38 -19.28
CA PRO A 418 30.53 -16.36 -18.39
C PRO A 418 29.06 -16.04 -18.12
N LEU A 419 28.75 -14.76 -17.88
CA LEU A 419 27.38 -14.30 -17.65
C LEU A 419 26.42 -14.62 -18.81
N ASN A 420 26.88 -14.64 -20.06
CA ASN A 420 26.05 -15.02 -21.19
C ASN A 420 25.55 -16.46 -21.06
N PHE A 421 26.42 -17.38 -20.66
CA PHE A 421 26.04 -18.79 -20.47
C PHE A 421 25.21 -18.99 -19.20
N TRP A 422 25.54 -18.27 -18.13
CA TRP A 422 24.81 -18.30 -16.88
C TRP A 422 23.35 -17.85 -17.08
N GLU A 423 23.13 -16.75 -17.82
CA GLU A 423 21.80 -16.26 -18.18
C GLU A 423 21.11 -17.17 -19.22
N LYS A 424 21.83 -17.61 -20.26
CA LYS A 424 21.27 -18.46 -21.34
C LYS A 424 20.73 -19.79 -20.84
N TYR A 425 21.40 -20.40 -19.86
CA TYR A 425 21.04 -21.71 -19.34
C TYR A 425 20.30 -21.67 -18.01
N HIS A 426 19.93 -20.48 -17.51
CA HIS A 426 19.24 -20.32 -16.24
C HIS A 426 19.99 -21.02 -15.10
N MET A 427 21.28 -20.69 -14.96
CA MET A 427 22.14 -21.21 -13.90
C MET A 427 22.01 -20.39 -12.60
N ASP A 428 20.88 -19.72 -12.39
CA ASP A 428 20.57 -18.89 -11.22
C ASP A 428 20.59 -19.64 -9.89
N ILE A 429 20.43 -20.96 -9.93
CA ILE A 429 20.55 -21.85 -8.76
C ILE A 429 22.00 -22.05 -8.27
N VAL A 430 23.00 -21.56 -8.99
CA VAL A 430 24.42 -21.62 -8.60
C VAL A 430 25.03 -20.22 -8.49
N ASP A 431 25.94 -20.04 -7.53
CA ASP A 431 26.62 -18.76 -7.31
C ASP A 431 27.41 -18.32 -8.55
N TYR A 432 27.11 -17.12 -9.06
CA TYR A 432 27.74 -16.57 -10.25
C TYR A 432 29.24 -16.31 -10.06
N THR A 433 29.67 -15.88 -8.87
CA THR A 433 31.08 -15.57 -8.61
C THR A 433 31.92 -16.85 -8.62
N ASP A 434 31.40 -17.92 -8.01
CA ASP A 434 32.04 -19.24 -8.04
C ASP A 434 32.06 -19.81 -9.47
N PHE A 435 30.97 -19.65 -10.23
CA PHE A 435 30.91 -20.05 -11.63
C PHE A 435 31.89 -19.25 -12.50
N GLU A 436 31.94 -17.93 -12.34
CA GLU A 436 32.82 -17.04 -13.10
C GLU A 436 34.30 -17.38 -12.85
N ASN A 437 34.68 -17.61 -11.60
CA ASN A 437 36.02 -18.06 -11.24
C ASN A 437 36.35 -19.40 -11.91
N TYR A 438 35.44 -20.38 -11.79
CA TYR A 438 35.63 -21.68 -12.43
C TYR A 438 35.74 -21.55 -13.95
N PHE A 439 34.95 -20.68 -14.56
CA PHE A 439 34.92 -20.45 -16.01
C PHE A 439 36.25 -19.91 -16.51
N TYR A 440 36.84 -18.94 -15.80
CA TYR A 440 38.15 -18.40 -16.17
C TYR A 440 39.32 -19.33 -15.84
N GLU A 441 39.21 -20.17 -14.81
CA GLU A 441 40.24 -21.17 -14.47
C GLU A 441 40.34 -22.31 -15.53
N HIS A 442 39.27 -22.55 -16.29
CA HIS A 442 39.17 -23.62 -17.29
C HIS A 442 39.06 -23.08 -18.72
N ALA A 443 39.69 -21.92 -19.00
CA ALA A 443 39.66 -21.27 -20.30
C ALA A 443 40.29 -22.09 -21.46
N ASP A 444 40.90 -23.25 -21.16
CA ASP A 444 41.37 -24.23 -22.14
C ASP A 444 40.25 -25.13 -22.71
N LEU A 445 39.10 -25.20 -22.03
CA LEU A 445 37.90 -25.91 -22.47
C LEU A 445 36.99 -24.97 -23.27
N ASN A 446 36.09 -25.55 -24.08
CA ASN A 446 35.06 -24.73 -24.70
C ASN A 446 33.99 -24.31 -23.67
N PRO A 447 33.31 -23.16 -23.82
CA PRO A 447 32.36 -22.64 -22.83
C PRO A 447 31.24 -23.61 -22.41
N ILE A 448 30.75 -24.44 -23.34
CA ILE A 448 29.72 -25.44 -23.05
C ILE A 448 30.27 -26.55 -22.16
N GLU A 449 31.47 -27.04 -22.44
CA GLU A 449 32.17 -28.03 -21.60
C GLU A 449 32.43 -27.49 -20.20
N ILE A 450 32.77 -26.21 -20.08
CA ILE A 450 32.95 -25.54 -18.79
C ILE A 450 31.65 -25.57 -17.98
N CYS A 451 30.52 -25.17 -18.59
CA CYS A 451 29.20 -25.18 -17.94
C CYS A 451 28.84 -26.59 -17.45
N LEU A 452 28.95 -27.60 -18.32
CA LEU A 452 28.65 -29.00 -17.96
C LEU A 452 29.59 -29.54 -16.87
N ASN A 453 30.87 -29.18 -16.89
CA ASN A 453 31.81 -29.65 -15.88
C ASN A 453 31.64 -28.92 -14.53
N TYR A 454 31.21 -27.66 -14.55
CA TYR A 454 30.84 -26.94 -13.34
C TYR A 454 29.61 -27.57 -12.68
N LEU A 455 28.54 -27.78 -13.46
CA LEU A 455 27.27 -28.31 -12.96
C LEU A 455 27.37 -29.74 -12.40
N LYS A 456 28.27 -30.58 -12.95
CA LYS A 456 28.56 -31.93 -12.41
C LYS A 456 29.10 -31.94 -10.97
N GLN A 457 29.48 -30.79 -10.41
CA GLN A 457 29.90 -30.71 -9.02
C GLN A 457 28.72 -30.73 -8.03
N PHE A 458 27.49 -30.60 -8.53
CA PHE A 458 26.25 -30.47 -7.77
C PHE A 458 25.34 -31.71 -7.89
N ASP A 459 25.93 -32.90 -7.96
CA ASP A 459 25.40 -34.23 -8.39
C ASP A 459 24.05 -34.75 -7.80
N ASP A 460 23.33 -34.01 -6.95
CA ASP A 460 22.11 -34.47 -6.25
C ASP A 460 20.87 -33.56 -6.43
N ASP A 461 20.90 -32.59 -7.34
CA ASP A 461 19.77 -31.68 -7.58
C ASP A 461 19.03 -31.98 -8.91
N GLU A 462 17.72 -32.21 -8.83
CA GLU A 462 16.85 -32.48 -9.99
C GLU A 462 16.88 -31.32 -11.00
N PHE A 463 17.04 -30.07 -10.53
CA PHE A 463 17.13 -28.88 -11.36
C PHE A 463 18.46 -28.77 -12.10
N ILE A 464 19.57 -29.16 -11.45
CA ILE A 464 20.91 -29.20 -12.09
C ILE A 464 20.91 -30.19 -13.26
N LEU A 465 20.26 -31.35 -13.09
CA LEU A 465 20.13 -32.35 -14.15
C LEU A 465 19.31 -31.82 -15.34
N GLU A 466 18.28 -31.02 -15.11
CA GLU A 466 17.48 -30.39 -16.15
C GLU A 466 18.31 -29.36 -16.94
N ILE A 467 19.05 -28.49 -16.24
CA ILE A 467 19.95 -27.50 -16.87
C ILE A 467 21.01 -28.20 -17.72
N MET A 468 21.65 -29.26 -17.19
CA MET A 468 22.63 -30.04 -17.94
C MET A 468 22.03 -30.67 -19.21
N GLN A 469 20.81 -31.21 -19.13
CA GLN A 469 20.11 -31.71 -20.32
C GLN A 469 19.80 -30.60 -21.33
N ASN A 470 19.42 -29.41 -20.86
CA ASN A 470 19.17 -28.26 -21.72
C ASN A 470 20.43 -27.83 -22.48
N ILE A 471 21.57 -27.80 -21.79
CA ILE A 471 22.88 -27.50 -22.38
C ILE A 471 23.29 -28.56 -23.41
N GLU A 472 23.05 -29.85 -23.16
CA GLU A 472 23.40 -30.93 -24.10
C GLU A 472 22.52 -30.95 -25.36
N ASN A 473 21.32 -30.37 -25.29
CA ASN A 473 20.33 -30.37 -26.38
C ASN A 473 20.44 -29.17 -27.33
N ASN A 474 21.16 -28.10 -26.94
CA ASN A 474 21.33 -26.85 -27.70
C ASN A 474 22.79 -26.62 -28.11
#